data_AF-A0A3D5NRJ8-F1
#
_entry.id   AF-A0A3D5NRJ8-F1
#
_cell.length_a   1.000
_cell.length_b   1.000
_cell.length_c   1.000
_cell.angle_alpha   90.00
_cell.angle_beta   90.00
_cell.angle_gamma   90.00
#
_symmetry.space_group_name_H-M   'P 1'
#
loop_
_entity.id
_entity.type
_entity.pdbx_description
1 polymer ?
#
loop_
_entity_poly.entity_id
_entity_poly.type
_entity_poly.pdbx_seq_one_letter_code
_entity_poly.pdbx_strand_id
1 'polypeptide(L)' 'MGRLGMSELVLILAIALVIFGPSKLPSIGKSIGLAIGEFKSHANKLTEDVMNSTEDEKKDEKKN' A
#
# COMPACT_ATOMS: atom_id res chain seq x y z
N MET A 1 -14.25 -3.83 -29.33
CA MET A 1 -13.85 -4.94 -28.43
C MET A 1 -13.93 -4.42 -27.01
N GLY A 2 -14.80 -5.02 -26.20
CA GLY A 2 -15.35 -4.45 -24.97
C GLY A 2 -14.31 -4.19 -23.88
N ARG A 3 -14.41 -3.01 -23.26
CA ARG A 3 -13.75 -2.73 -21.98
C ARG A 3 -14.61 -3.41 -20.93
N LEU A 4 -14.02 -4.26 -20.08
CA LEU A 4 -14.68 -4.78 -18.89
C LEU A 4 -15.37 -3.62 -18.16
N GLY A 5 -16.69 -3.60 -18.24
CA GLY A 5 -17.53 -2.62 -17.59
C GLY A 5 -17.73 -2.99 -16.12
N MET A 6 -18.28 -2.04 -15.37
CA MET A 6 -18.62 -2.26 -13.97
C MET A 6 -19.53 -3.48 -13.78
N SER A 7 -20.44 -3.74 -14.72
CA SER A 7 -21.36 -4.88 -14.69
C SER A 7 -20.63 -6.23 -14.72
N GLU A 8 -19.62 -6.38 -15.59
CA GLU A 8 -18.84 -7.63 -15.68
C GLU A 8 -17.96 -7.83 -14.44
N LEU A 9 -17.37 -6.76 -13.91
CA LEU A 9 -16.62 -6.82 -12.64
C LEU A 9 -17.50 -7.24 -11.48
N VAL A 10 -18.73 -6.70 -11.37
CA VAL A 10 -19.68 -7.08 -10.31
C VAL A 10 -20.10 -8.55 -10.44
N LEU A 11 -20.30 -9.06 -11.65
CA LEU A 11 -20.62 -10.47 -11.87
C LEU A 11 -19.47 -11.40 -11.42
N ILE A 12 -18.24 -11.07 -11.79
CA ILE A 12 -17.05 -11.82 -11.36
C ILE A 12 -16.92 -11.77 -9.84
N LEU A 13 -17.11 -10.59 -9.24
CA LEU A 13 -17.08 -10.42 -7.79
C LEU A 13 -18.17 -11.25 -7.11
N ALA A 14 -19.38 -11.29 -7.65
CA ALA A 14 -20.48 -12.10 -7.11
C ALA A 14 -20.14 -13.59 -7.11
N ILE A 15 -19.56 -14.12 -8.19
CA ILE A 15 -19.11 -15.52 -8.25
C ILE A 15 -18.00 -15.77 -7.23
N ALA A 16 -17.01 -14.88 -7.15
CA ALA A 16 -15.94 -14.98 -6.15
C ALA A 16 -16.50 -14.94 -4.71
N LEU A 17 -17.52 -14.12 -4.46
CA LEU A 17 -18.21 -14.02 -3.18
C LEU A 17 -19.00 -15.28 -2.82
N VAL A 18 -19.54 -16.01 -3.79
CA VAL A 18 -20.19 -17.30 -3.55
C VAL A 18 -19.16 -18.35 -3.11
N ILE A 19 -17.97 -18.33 -3.70
CA ILE A 19 -16.88 -19.27 -3.38
C ILE A 19 -16.21 -18.92 -2.04
N PHE A 20 -15.85 -17.65 -1.84
CA PHE A 20 -15.08 -17.19 -0.69
C PHE A 20 -15.93 -16.70 0.49
N GLY A 21 -17.18 -16.32 0.25
CA GLY A 21 -18.09 -15.70 1.20
C GLY A 21 -17.89 -14.18 1.34
N PRO A 22 -18.97 -13.37 1.47
CA PRO A 22 -18.86 -11.92 1.67
C PRO A 22 -18.18 -11.54 2.98
N SER A 23 -18.31 -12.36 4.02
CA SER A 23 -17.65 -12.14 5.32
C SER A 23 -16.12 -12.24 5.25
N LYS A 24 -15.56 -12.85 4.20
CA LYS A 24 -14.11 -13.00 4.00
C LYS A 24 -13.48 -11.74 3.41
N LEU A 25 -14.23 -10.91 2.67
CA LEU A 25 -13.69 -9.68 2.09
C LEU A 25 -13.27 -8.65 3.16
N PRO A 26 -14.08 -8.35 4.20
CA PRO A 26 -13.68 -7.42 5.26
C PRO A 26 -12.46 -7.90 6.04
N SER A 27 -12.35 -9.21 6.30
CA SER A 27 -11.21 -9.74 7.05
C SER A 27 -9.91 -9.66 6.26
N ILE A 28 -9.93 -10.03 4.98
CA ILE A 28 -8.78 -9.89 4.07
C ILE A 28 -8.42 -8.40 3.91
N GLY A 29 -9.41 -7.54 3.70
CA GLY A 29 -9.21 -6.10 3.57
C GLY A 29 -8.59 -5.47 4.81
N LYS A 30 -9.02 -5.89 6.02
CA LYS A 30 -8.42 -5.44 7.28
C LYS A 30 -6.95 -5.84 7.38
N SER A 31 -6.60 -7.09 7.07
CA SER A 31 -5.21 -7.56 7.14
C SER A 31 -4.32 -6.85 6.12
N ILE A 32 -4.79 -6.71 4.88
CA ILE A 32 -4.05 -5.98 3.82
C ILE A 32 -3.92 -4.50 4.19
N GLY A 33 -4.98 -3.89 4.72
CA GLY A 33 -4.97 -2.48 5.13
C GLY A 33 -3.97 -2.20 6.24
N LEU A 34 -3.88 -3.09 7.24
CA LEU A 34 -2.86 -3.02 8.29
C LEU A 34 -1.46 -3.14 7.70
N ALA A 35 -1.22 -4.14 6.84
CA ALA A 35 0.08 -4.35 6.20
C ALA A 35 0.51 -3.15 5.35
N ILE A 36 -0.40 -2.56 4.55
CA ILE A 36 -0.11 -1.36 3.75
C ILE A 36 0.16 -0.16 4.66
N GLY A 37 -0.58 -0.01 5.76
CA GLY A 37 -0.37 1.06 6.73
C GLY A 37 1.02 1.00 7.39
N GLU A 38 1.41 -0.18 7.86
CA GLU A 38 2.73 -0.43 8.44
C GLU A 38 3.84 -0.25 7.41
N PHE A 39 3.66 -0.81 6.19
CA PHE A 39 4.60 -0.63 5.08
C PHE A 39 4.80 0.86 4.75
N LYS A 40 3.73 1.63 4.64
CA LYS A 40 3.81 3.08 4.39
C LYS A 40 4.52 3.83 5.51
N SER A 41 4.24 3.48 6.78
CA SER A 41 4.91 4.11 7.92
C SER A 41 6.41 3.83 7.91
N HIS A 42 6.81 2.59 7.67
CA HIS A 42 8.22 2.19 7.61
C HIS A 42 8.93 2.79 6.40
N ALA A 43 8.30 2.77 5.22
CA ALA A 43 8.84 3.40 4.02
C ALA A 43 9.08 4.91 4.22
N ASN A 44 8.17 5.60 4.91
CA ASN A 44 8.32 7.02 5.18
C ASN A 44 9.47 7.31 6.16
N LYS A 45 9.61 6.50 7.22
CA LYS A 45 10.74 6.60 8.17
C LYS A 45 12.09 6.35 7.49
N LEU A 46 12.18 5.30 6.65
CA LEU A 46 13.38 5.03 5.87
C LEU A 46 13.76 6.19 4.94
N THR A 47 12.76 6.82 4.31
CA THR A 47 12.99 7.97 3.45
C THR A 47 13.50 9.17 4.25
N GLU A 48 12.92 9.42 5.43
CA GLU A 48 13.33 10.47 6.35
C GLU A 48 14.75 10.24 6.89
N ASP A 49 15.08 9.01 7.33
CA ASP A 49 16.43 8.63 7.79
C ASP A 49 17.48 8.82 6.69
N VAL A 50 17.16 8.45 5.45
CA VAL A 50 18.06 8.64 4.29
C VAL A 50 18.25 10.12 3.97
N MET A 51 17.18 10.92 4.00
CA MET A 51 17.27 12.37 3.78
C MET A 51 18.10 13.05 4.87
N ASN A 52 17.85 12.72 6.14
CA ASN A 52 18.56 13.31 7.28
C ASN A 52 20.05 12.92 7.28
N SER A 53 20.38 11.66 6.95
CA SER A 53 21.77 11.20 6.80
C SER A 53 22.53 11.92 5.69
N THR A 54 21.83 12.36 4.63
CA THR A 54 22.44 13.11 3.52
C THR A 54 22.64 14.60 3.86
N GLU A 55 21.89 15.13 4.83
CA GLU A 55 22.01 16.51 5.30
C GLU A 55 23.16 16.70 6.30
N ASP A 56 23.50 15.69 7.11
CA ASP A 56 24.63 15.74 8.03
C ASP A 56 26.00 15.72 7.32
N GLU A 57 26.16 15.01 6.18
CA GLU A 57 27.43 15.02 5.41
C GLU A 57 27.73 16.38 4.73
N LYS A 58 26.73 17.22 4.45
CA LYS A 58 26.95 18.54 3.82
C LYS A 58 27.39 19.64 4.78
N LYS A 59 27.37 19.40 6.10
CA LYS A 59 27.68 20.44 7.09
C LYS A 59 29.16 20.51 7.48
N ASP A 60 29.93 19.45 7.24
CA ASP A 60 31.38 19.40 7.52
C ASP A 60 32.25 19.99 6.38
N GLU A 61 31.75 20.07 5.14
CA GLU A 61 32.53 20.59 4.01
C GLU A 61 32.55 22.14 3.90
N LYS A 62 31.74 22.85 4.69
CA LYS A 62 31.67 24.33 4.69
C LYS A 62 32.46 25.01 5.83
N LYS A 63 33.21 24.26 6.63
CA LYS A 63 33.94 24.78 7.81
C LYS A 63 35.48 24.69 7.71
N ASN A 64 36.04 24.46 6.52
CA ASN A 64 37.48 24.58 6.24
C ASN A 64 37.77 25.70 5.24
#